data_AF-A0A1B6FGM4-F1
#
_entry.id   AF-A0A1B6FGM4-F1
#
_cell.length_a   1.000
_cell.length_b   1.000
_cell.length_c   1.000
_cell.angle_alpha   90.00
_cell.angle_beta   90.00
_cell.angle_gamma   90.00
#
_symmetry.space_group_name_H-M   'P 1'
#
loop_
_entity.id
_entity.type
_entity.pdbx_description
1 polymer ?
#
loop_
_entity_poly.entity_id
_entity_poly.type
_entity_poly.pdbx_seq_one_letter_code
_entity_poly.pdbx_strand_id
1 'polypeptide(L)'
;YFRVKGKALQIFQSYLENRVQYVLDGNKSSCLLPVMCGAPQGSVLGPLLFVIMVNDLSSNVPAKIILYTDDTTVLNRHDSENLALENARYNQTLIENWLAANELVLNKEKTKTVLFTLKEKY
;
A
#
# COMPACT_ATOMS: atom_id res chain seq x y z
N TYR A 1 14.92 3.15 -6.66
CA TYR A 1 14.28 4.33 -7.28
C TYR A 1 14.01 4.08 -8.75
N PHE A 2 12.76 4.20 -9.17
CA PHE A 2 12.37 4.16 -10.58
C PHE A 2 12.58 5.55 -11.21
N ARG A 3 13.10 5.60 -12.43
CA ARG A 3 13.19 6.84 -13.22
C ARG A 3 12.30 6.71 -14.44
N VAL A 4 11.13 7.34 -14.41
CA VAL A 4 10.19 7.41 -15.54
C VAL A 4 10.38 8.75 -16.27
N LYS A 5 10.62 8.71 -17.58
CA LYS A 5 10.89 9.91 -18.40
C LYS A 5 10.29 9.77 -19.80
N GLY A 6 10.22 10.88 -20.52
CA GLY A 6 9.82 10.92 -21.94
C GLY A 6 8.40 10.38 -22.15
N LYS A 7 8.22 9.55 -23.20
CA LYS A 7 6.91 9.00 -23.58
C LYS A 7 6.23 8.19 -22.47
N ALA A 8 6.99 7.47 -21.65
CA ALA A 8 6.42 6.70 -20.55
C ALA A 8 5.78 7.62 -19.49
N LEU A 9 6.42 8.76 -19.19
CA LEU A 9 5.87 9.76 -18.27
C LEU A 9 4.60 10.39 -18.86
N GLN A 10 4.61 10.71 -20.15
CA GLN A 10 3.44 11.26 -20.85
C GLN A 10 2.25 10.29 -20.81
N ILE A 11 2.50 8.98 -20.99
CA ILE A 11 1.47 7.95 -20.85
C ILE A 11 0.91 7.97 -19.43
N PHE A 12 1.75 7.99 -18.40
CA PHE A 12 1.28 8.01 -17.01
C PHE A 12 0.45 9.26 -16.68
N GLN A 13 0.89 10.43 -17.16
CA GLN A 13 0.15 11.69 -17.00
C GLN A 13 -1.22 11.60 -17.68
N SER A 14 -1.25 11.23 -18.97
CA SER A 14 -2.50 11.08 -19.72
C SER A 14 -3.45 10.05 -19.13
N TYR A 15 -2.90 9.04 -18.44
CA TYR A 15 -3.66 7.97 -17.82
C TYR A 15 -4.31 8.40 -16.49
N LEU A 16 -3.69 9.31 -15.75
CA LEU A 16 -4.15 9.73 -14.42
C LEU A 16 -4.94 11.04 -14.43
N GLU A 17 -4.66 11.95 -15.36
CA GLU A 17 -5.23 13.29 -15.44
C GLU A 17 -6.61 13.34 -16.11
N ASN A 18 -7.41 14.35 -15.76
CA ASN A 18 -8.70 14.69 -16.38
C ASN A 18 -9.72 13.53 -16.48
N ARG A 19 -9.64 12.58 -15.54
CA ARG A 19 -10.57 11.45 -15.49
C ARG A 19 -11.91 11.85 -14.91
N VAL A 20 -12.96 11.26 -15.44
CA VAL A 20 -14.34 11.39 -14.96
C VAL A 20 -15.00 10.02 -14.84
N GLN A 21 -15.98 9.89 -13.97
CA GLN A 21 -16.79 8.69 -13.77
C GLN A 21 -18.28 9.02 -13.74
N TYR A 22 -19.11 8.07 -14.11
CA TYR A 22 -20.56 8.11 -13.94
C TYR A 22 -21.07 6.66 -13.77
N VAL A 23 -22.30 6.53 -13.28
CA VAL A 23 -22.99 5.24 -13.14
C VAL A 23 -24.08 5.15 -14.20
N LEU A 24 -24.19 3.99 -14.85
CA LEU A 24 -25.29 3.63 -15.75
C LEU A 24 -26.09 2.49 -15.14
N ASP A 25 -27.40 2.69 -14.97
CA ASP A 25 -28.34 1.67 -14.51
C ASP A 25 -29.52 1.58 -15.49
N GLY A 26 -29.52 0.51 -16.29
CA GLY A 26 -30.39 0.38 -17.46
C GLY A 26 -30.22 1.54 -18.44
N ASN A 27 -31.27 2.37 -18.58
CA ASN A 27 -31.29 3.53 -19.47
C ASN A 27 -31.06 4.87 -18.74
N LYS A 28 -30.76 4.85 -17.43
CA LYS A 28 -30.51 6.07 -16.64
C LYS A 28 -29.02 6.21 -16.36
N SER A 29 -28.50 7.43 -16.49
CA SER A 29 -27.12 7.77 -16.14
C SER A 29 -27.07 8.83 -15.04
N SER A 30 -26.06 8.74 -14.18
CA SER A 30 -25.72 9.82 -13.26
C SER A 30 -24.98 10.96 -13.98
N CYS A 31 -24.83 12.10 -13.31
CA CYS A 31 -23.90 13.13 -13.74
C CYS A 31 -22.46 12.61 -13.77
N LEU A 32 -21.63 13.21 -14.62
CA LEU A 32 -20.18 13.00 -14.63
C LEU A 32 -19.56 13.65 -13.39
N LEU A 33 -18.67 12.91 -12.72
CA LEU A 33 -17.90 13.38 -11.57
C LEU A 33 -16.40 13.21 -11.83
N PRO A 34 -15.55 14.18 -11.47
CA PRO A 34 -14.11 14.05 -11.62
C PRO A 34 -13.54 12.96 -10.70
N VAL A 35 -12.51 12.26 -11.18
CA VAL A 35 -11.78 11.24 -10.41
C VAL A 35 -10.38 11.77 -10.08
N MET A 36 -10.20 12.16 -8.81
CA MET A 36 -8.98 12.83 -8.36
C MET A 36 -7.86 11.87 -7.94
N CYS A 37 -8.20 10.64 -7.51
CA CYS A 37 -7.25 9.67 -7.00
C CYS A 37 -7.54 8.25 -7.52
N GLY A 38 -6.61 7.33 -7.27
CA GLY A 38 -6.71 5.91 -7.66
C GLY A 38 -6.54 5.65 -9.16
N ALA A 39 -6.32 4.39 -9.52
CA ALA A 39 -6.29 3.95 -10.91
C ALA A 39 -7.63 3.27 -11.28
N PRO A 40 -8.08 3.35 -12.54
CA PRO A 40 -9.21 2.56 -13.04
C PRO A 40 -9.08 1.07 -12.69
N GLN A 41 -10.12 0.50 -12.08
CA GLN A 41 -10.17 -0.92 -11.75
C GLN A 41 -10.18 -1.77 -13.03
N GLY A 42 -9.45 -2.89 -13.03
CA GLY A 42 -9.32 -3.76 -14.21
C GLY A 42 -8.34 -3.22 -15.28
N SER A 43 -7.63 -2.15 -14.99
CA SER A 43 -6.62 -1.62 -15.90
C SER A 43 -5.31 -2.41 -15.86
N VAL A 44 -4.60 -2.39 -16.98
CA VAL A 44 -3.26 -2.99 -17.12
C VAL A 44 -2.21 -2.18 -16.35
N LEU A 45 -2.34 -0.85 -16.30
CA LEU A 45 -1.37 0.04 -15.66
C LEU A 45 -1.55 0.17 -14.14
N GLY A 46 -2.76 -0.05 -13.61
CA GLY A 46 -3.04 0.08 -12.17
C GLY A 46 -2.07 -0.70 -11.28
N PRO A 47 -1.86 -2.01 -11.52
CA PRO A 47 -0.92 -2.81 -10.72
C PRO A 47 0.52 -2.29 -10.78
N LEU A 48 0.99 -1.86 -11.95
CA LEU A 48 2.35 -1.31 -12.10
C LEU A 48 2.51 -0.01 -11.31
N LEU A 49 1.54 0.91 -11.40
CA LEU A 49 1.56 2.17 -10.67
C LEU A 49 1.53 1.95 -9.16
N PHE A 50 0.75 0.97 -8.69
CA PHE A 50 0.72 0.59 -7.28
C PHE A 50 2.08 0.07 -6.79
N VAL A 51 2.73 -0.82 -7.55
CA VAL A 51 4.07 -1.33 -7.21
C VAL A 51 5.09 -0.18 -7.14
N ILE A 52 5.06 0.76 -8.10
CA ILE A 52 5.96 1.92 -8.10
C ILE A 52 5.76 2.77 -6.83
N MET A 53 4.50 2.99 -6.44
CA MET A 53 4.13 3.79 -5.26
C MET A 53 4.58 3.14 -3.94
N VAL A 54 4.39 1.83 -3.77
CA VAL A 54 4.68 1.15 -2.47
C VAL A 54 6.14 0.72 -2.30
N ASN A 55 6.94 0.76 -3.37
CA ASN A 55 8.27 0.16 -3.37
C ASN A 55 9.24 0.74 -2.33
N ASP A 56 9.09 2.00 -1.94
CA ASP A 56 9.98 2.65 -0.96
C ASP A 56 9.56 2.45 0.50
N LEU A 57 8.39 1.86 0.78
CA LEU A 57 7.96 1.51 2.15
C LEU A 57 9.04 0.71 2.89
N SER A 58 9.67 -0.26 2.21
CA SER A 58 10.74 -1.10 2.76
C SER A 58 11.99 -0.31 3.21
N SER A 59 12.21 0.89 2.66
CA SER A 59 13.34 1.76 3.02
C SER A 59 12.99 2.74 4.14
N ASN A 60 11.71 2.88 4.48
CA ASN A 60 11.22 3.82 5.49
C ASN A 60 11.00 3.16 6.87
N VAL A 61 11.19 1.85 6.98
CA VAL A 61 10.94 1.08 8.21
C VAL A 61 12.15 0.20 8.51
N PRO A 62 12.70 0.22 9.73
CA PRO A 62 13.86 -0.58 10.11
C PRO A 62 13.47 -2.04 10.41
N ALA A 63 12.77 -2.68 9.49
CA ALA A 63 12.34 -4.07 9.59
C ALA A 63 12.47 -4.76 8.24
N LYS A 64 12.55 -6.09 8.23
CA LYS A 64 12.44 -6.84 6.98
C LYS A 64 10.97 -6.84 6.55
N ILE A 65 10.70 -6.15 5.44
CA ILE A 65 9.36 -6.06 4.84
C ILE A 65 9.31 -6.96 3.60
N ILE A 66 8.23 -7.72 3.47
CA ILE A 66 7.89 -8.51 2.27
C ILE A 66 6.57 -7.94 1.74
N LEU A 67 6.59 -7.48 0.48
CA LEU A 67 5.44 -6.90 -0.21
C LEU A 67 4.94 -7.89 -1.26
N TYR A 68 3.63 -8.12 -1.28
CA TYR A 68 2.94 -8.82 -2.35
C TYR A 68 1.62 -8.10 -2.61
N THR A 69 1.56 -7.32 -3.68
CA THR A 69 0.45 -6.39 -3.92
C THR A 69 0.16 -5.56 -2.66
N ASP A 70 -1.09 -5.49 -2.23
CA ASP A 70 -1.57 -4.86 -0.99
C ASP A 70 -1.24 -5.64 0.29
N ASP A 71 -0.87 -6.92 0.20
CA ASP A 71 -0.46 -7.71 1.35
C ASP A 71 0.99 -7.41 1.75
N THR A 72 1.16 -6.93 2.98
CA THR A 72 2.46 -6.56 3.55
C THR A 72 2.76 -7.39 4.78
N THR A 73 3.90 -8.10 4.78
CA THR A 73 4.42 -8.82 5.96
C THR A 73 5.62 -8.09 6.53
N VAL A 74 5.60 -7.83 7.85
CA VAL A 74 6.66 -7.14 8.58
C VAL A 74 7.29 -8.11 9.57
N LEU A 75 8.56 -8.44 9.38
CA LEU A 75 9.28 -9.38 10.21
C LEU A 75 10.10 -8.65 11.27
N ASN A 76 9.75 -8.91 12.53
CA ASN A 76 10.44 -8.40 13.71
C ASN A 76 11.09 -9.59 14.43
N ARG A 77 12.37 -9.45 14.81
CA ARG A 77 13.12 -10.50 15.51
C ARG A 77 13.83 -9.92 16.71
N HIS A 78 13.69 -10.57 17.86
CA HIS A 78 14.48 -10.30 19.04
C HIS A 78 14.48 -11.54 19.96
N ASP A 79 15.54 -11.74 20.76
CA ASP A 79 15.65 -12.90 21.67
C ASP A 79 14.73 -12.77 22.90
N SER A 80 14.44 -11.52 23.28
CA SER A 80 13.37 -11.16 24.22
C SER A 80 12.05 -10.94 23.49
N GLU A 81 11.03 -11.66 23.93
CA GLU A 81 9.64 -11.55 23.44
C GLU A 81 9.10 -10.12 23.58
N ASN A 82 9.32 -9.48 24.74
CA ASN A 82 8.84 -8.12 24.99
C ASN A 82 9.45 -7.13 23.98
N LEU A 83 10.75 -7.22 23.74
CA LEU A 83 11.44 -6.35 22.78
C LEU A 83 11.02 -6.66 21.33
N ALA A 84 10.71 -7.92 20.99
CA ALA A 84 10.16 -8.26 19.68
C ALA A 84 8.78 -7.60 19.46
N LEU A 85 7.91 -7.61 20.48
CA LEU A 85 6.60 -6.97 20.44
C LEU A 85 6.69 -5.44 20.42
N GLU A 86 7.62 -4.85 21.17
CA GLU A 86 7.89 -3.41 21.15
C GLU A 86 8.37 -2.95 19.77
N ASN A 87 9.34 -3.66 19.18
CA ASN A 87 9.80 -3.41 17.82
C ASN A 87 8.65 -3.52 16.81
N ALA A 88 7.78 -4.53 16.94
CA ALA A 88 6.63 -4.68 16.06
C ALA A 88 5.65 -3.51 16.16
N ARG A 89 5.35 -3.04 17.37
CA ARG A 89 4.48 -1.86 17.58
C ARG A 89 5.10 -0.59 17.01
N TYR A 90 6.39 -0.37 17.26
CA TYR A 90 7.11 0.78 16.73
C TYR A 90 7.11 0.79 15.19
N ASN A 91 7.45 -0.35 14.58
CA ASN A 91 7.45 -0.49 13.12
C ASN A 91 6.05 -0.35 12.52
N GLN A 92 5.01 -0.82 13.21
CA GLN A 92 3.62 -0.60 12.79
C GLN A 92 3.27 0.90 12.75
N THR A 93 3.67 1.69 13.76
CA THR A 93 3.45 3.14 13.77
C THR A 93 4.17 3.83 12.60
N LEU A 94 5.40 3.41 12.27
CA LEU A 94 6.11 3.96 11.11
C LEU A 94 5.39 3.65 9.79
N ILE A 95 4.86 2.43 9.64
CA ILE A 95 4.07 2.03 8.47
C ILE A 95 2.77 2.83 8.38
N GLU A 96 2.04 3.00 9.48
CA GLU A 96 0.81 3.79 9.52
C GLU A 96 1.08 5.25 9.11
N ASN A 97 2.17 5.85 9.59
CA ASN A 97 2.58 7.19 9.19
C ASN A 97 2.94 7.27 7.70
N TRP A 98 3.69 6.28 7.18
CA TRP A 98 4.05 6.22 5.76
C TRP A 98 2.81 6.06 4.88
N LEU A 99 1.87 5.20 5.27
CA LEU A 99 0.60 4.99 4.56
C LEU A 99 -0.20 6.29 4.51
N ALA A 100 -0.35 6.97 5.65
CA ALA A 100 -1.06 8.25 5.72
C ALA A 100 -0.41 9.33 4.84
N ALA A 101 0.92 9.41 4.81
CA ALA A 101 1.64 10.35 3.95
C ALA A 101 1.46 10.07 2.45
N ASN A 102 1.08 8.84 2.07
CA ASN A 102 0.81 8.41 0.70
C ASN A 102 -0.70 8.26 0.41
N GLU A 103 -1.57 8.82 1.26
CA GLU A 103 -3.04 8.74 1.12
C GLU A 103 -3.61 7.30 1.12
N LEU A 104 -2.90 6.37 1.75
CA LEU A 104 -3.32 4.98 1.92
C LEU A 104 -3.88 4.75 3.32
N VAL A 105 -4.86 3.85 3.41
CA VAL A 105 -5.53 3.51 4.66
C VAL A 105 -5.24 2.05 5.02
N LEU A 106 -4.68 1.83 6.21
CA LEU A 106 -4.46 0.49 6.73
C LEU A 106 -5.79 -0.19 7.07
N ASN A 107 -6.00 -1.41 6.55
CA ASN A 107 -7.11 -2.24 6.99
C ASN A 107 -6.78 -2.89 8.35
N LYS A 108 -7.18 -2.23 9.44
CA LYS A 108 -6.91 -2.68 10.81
C LYS A 108 -7.58 -4.03 11.15
N GLU A 109 -8.73 -4.33 10.55
CA GLU A 109 -9.45 -5.59 10.81
C GLU A 109 -8.70 -6.80 10.24
N LYS A 110 -8.12 -6.63 9.05
CA LYS A 110 -7.32 -7.66 8.37
C LYS A 110 -5.87 -7.73 8.86
N THR A 111 -5.35 -6.66 9.44
CA THR A 111 -3.97 -6.63 9.96
C THR A 111 -3.87 -7.45 11.25
N LYS A 112 -2.90 -8.37 11.31
CA LYS A 112 -2.67 -9.25 12.48
C LYS A 112 -1.20 -9.25 12.89
N THR A 113 -0.98 -9.27 14.20
CA THR A 113 0.34 -9.48 14.79
C THR A 113 0.40 -10.89 15.35
N VAL A 114 1.37 -11.68 14.90
CA VAL A 114 1.56 -13.07 15.32
C VAL A 114 2.96 -13.22 15.90
N LEU A 115 3.05 -13.77 17.11
CA LEU A 115 4.31 -14.06 17.78
C LEU A 115 4.68 -15.53 17.57
N PHE A 116 5.90 -15.76 17.09
CA PHE A 116 6.50 -17.09 16.98
C PHE A 116 7.66 -17.20 17.97
N THR A 117 7.70 -18.27 18.76
CA THR A 117 8.75 -18.53 19.76
C THR A 117 9.12 -20.01 19.75
N LEU A 118 10.39 -20.31 20.06
CA LEU A 118 10.87 -21.68 20.28
C LEU A 118 10.78 -22.11 21.75
N LYS A 119 10.37 -21.20 22.65
CA LYS A 119 10.18 -21.53 24.06
C LYS A 119 8.95 -22.44 24.20
N GLU A 120 9.14 -23.60 24.82
CA GLU A 120 8.03 -24.45 25.23
C GLU A 120 7.23 -23.75 26.34
N LYS A 121 5.90 -23.81 26.25
CA LYS A 121 5.02 -23.41 27.34
C LYS A 121 5.15 -24.46 28.45
N TYR A 122 5.91 -24.17 29.49
CA TYR A 122 5.85 -24.89 30.77
C TYR A 122 4.75 -24.30 31.64
#